data_AF-S3B7T0-F1
#
_entry.id   AF-S3B7T0-F1
#
_cell.length_a   1.000
_cell.length_b   1.000
_cell.length_c   1.000
_cell.angle_alpha   90.00
_cell.angle_beta   90.00
_cell.angle_gamma   90.00
#
_symmetry.space_group_name_H-M   'P 1'
#
loop_
_entity.id
_entity.type
_entity.pdbx_description
1 polymer ?
#
loop_
_entity_poly.entity_id
_entity_poly.type
_entity_poly.pdbx_seq_one_letter_code
_entity_poly.pdbx_strand_id
1 'polypeptide(L)'
;MAQDQRRELYENGDCVVDESTATRTTPPWTARVLHVWPNGRCQLITPTGYAWTAAPGDLRPATDAERAAYDAQVRGIQRERDALYRQLRGGTRS
;
A
#
# COMPACT_ATOMS: atom_id res chain seq x y z
N MET A 1 -14.22 25.41 9.99
CA MET A 1 -14.96 24.70 11.06
C MET A 1 -15.41 23.38 10.44
N ALA A 2 -14.85 22.21 10.67
CA ALA A 2 -13.96 21.71 11.71
C ALA A 2 -13.07 20.61 11.10
N GLN A 3 -11.74 20.79 11.12
CA GLN A 3 -10.74 19.75 10.85
C GLN A 3 -10.45 18.98 12.15
N ASP A 4 -11.54 18.59 12.82
CA ASP A 4 -11.56 18.04 14.19
C ASP A 4 -11.84 16.53 14.16
N GLN A 5 -11.16 15.83 13.24
CA GLN A 5 -11.14 14.36 13.11
C GLN A 5 -9.73 13.79 13.33
N ARG A 6 -8.82 14.55 13.94
CA ARG A 6 -7.39 14.23 14.07
C ARG A 6 -7.05 13.18 15.16
N ARG A 7 -7.94 12.22 15.43
CA ARG A 7 -7.70 11.23 16.48
C ARG A 7 -8.06 9.77 16.19
N GLU A 8 -8.51 9.45 14.98
CA GLU A 8 -8.55 8.06 14.49
C GLU A 8 -7.46 7.92 13.42
N LEU A 9 -6.24 7.71 13.89
CA LEU A 9 -4.97 7.80 13.17
C LEU A 9 -4.66 6.49 12.44
N TYR A 10 -5.43 6.15 11.41
CA TYR A 10 -5.26 4.95 10.57
C TYR A 10 -5.28 3.61 11.32
N GLU A 11 -5.69 2.55 10.64
CA GLU A 11 -5.72 1.20 11.17
C GLU A 11 -4.92 0.23 10.29
N ASN A 12 -4.54 -0.92 10.87
CA ASN A 12 -3.97 -2.01 10.08
C ASN A 12 -4.92 -2.38 8.93
N GLY A 13 -4.37 -2.47 7.72
CA GLY A 13 -5.10 -2.80 6.50
C GLY A 13 -5.65 -1.61 5.73
N ASP A 14 -5.65 -0.40 6.31
CA ASP A 14 -6.08 0.81 5.61
C ASP A 14 -5.26 1.08 4.35
N CYS A 15 -5.94 1.58 3.32
CA CYS A 15 -5.30 2.05 2.10
C CYS A 15 -5.13 3.57 2.16
N VAL A 16 -3.88 4.02 2.11
CA VAL A 16 -3.48 5.42 2.30
C VAL A 16 -2.56 5.87 1.17
N VAL A 17 -2.42 7.18 1.03
CA VAL A 17 -1.44 7.81 0.14
C VAL A 17 -0.44 8.58 0.99
N ASP A 18 0.84 8.36 0.72
CA ASP A 18 1.95 9.07 1.35
C ASP A 18 2.39 10.23 0.45
N GLU A 19 1.97 11.43 0.81
CA GLU A 19 2.26 12.66 0.06
C GLU A 19 3.75 13.01 0.03
N SER A 20 4.54 12.53 1.01
CA SER A 20 5.99 12.78 1.04
C SER A 20 6.76 12.08 -0.09
N THR A 21 6.15 11.08 -0.73
CA THR A 21 6.74 10.33 -1.85
C THR A 21 6.49 10.98 -3.21
N ALA A 22 5.67 12.03 -3.27
CA ALA A 22 5.43 12.76 -4.51
C ALA A 22 6.73 13.43 -4.99
N THR A 23 6.97 13.38 -6.29
CA THR A 23 8.03 14.16 -6.93
C THR A 23 7.44 14.99 -8.06
N ARG A 24 8.27 15.81 -8.73
CA ARG A 24 7.80 16.64 -9.86
C ARG A 24 7.22 15.82 -11.02
N THR A 25 7.57 14.54 -11.13
CA THR A 25 7.18 13.67 -12.25
C THR A 25 6.45 12.40 -11.83
N THR A 26 6.34 12.14 -10.52
CA THR A 26 5.64 10.95 -10.01
C THR A 26 4.58 11.36 -9.00
N PRO A 27 3.35 10.84 -9.14
CA PRO A 27 2.34 11.03 -8.12
C PRO A 27 2.79 10.37 -6.80
N PRO A 28 2.19 10.79 -5.67
CA PRO A 28 2.43 10.14 -4.39
C PRO A 28 2.03 8.66 -4.43
N TRP A 29 2.69 7.87 -3.61
CA TRP A 29 2.54 6.42 -3.58
C TRP A 29 1.33 6.02 -2.74
N THR A 30 0.53 5.10 -3.29
CA THR A 30 -0.54 4.41 -2.56
C THR A 30 0.02 3.16 -1.88
N ALA A 31 -0.35 2.96 -0.61
CA ALA A 31 0.15 1.87 0.21
C ALA A 31 -0.94 1.30 1.12
N ARG A 32 -0.69 0.10 1.67
CA ARG A 32 -1.46 -0.42 2.81
C ARG A 32 -0.71 -0.22 4.12
N VAL A 33 -1.45 0.11 5.17
CA VAL A 33 -0.93 0.18 6.53
C VAL A 33 -0.72 -1.24 7.07
N LEU A 34 0.51 -1.54 7.48
CA LEU A 34 0.86 -2.79 8.15
C LEU A 34 0.88 -2.66 9.67
N HIS A 35 1.25 -1.49 10.18
CA HIS A 35 1.36 -1.27 11.62
C HIS A 35 1.23 0.22 11.93
N VAL A 36 0.66 0.54 13.10
CA VAL A 36 0.56 1.90 13.62
C VAL A 36 1.21 1.93 15.00
N TRP A 37 2.20 2.80 15.18
CA TRP A 37 2.87 2.98 16.48
C TRP A 37 2.10 3.96 17.38
N PRO A 38 2.31 3.95 18.71
CA PRO A 38 1.65 4.89 19.64
C PRO A 38 1.89 6.38 19.33
N ASN A 39 2.95 6.70 18.60
CA ASN A 39 3.25 8.08 18.17
C ASN A 39 2.56 8.46 16.84
N GLY A 40 1.69 7.60 16.31
CA GLY A 40 0.93 7.81 15.07
C GLY A 40 1.71 7.55 13.78
N ARG A 41 3.00 7.19 13.84
CA ARG A 41 3.72 6.74 12.65
C ARG A 41 3.10 5.44 12.14
N CYS A 42 3.15 5.26 10.82
CA CYS A 42 2.59 4.09 10.17
C CYS A 42 3.68 3.36 9.38
N GLN A 43 3.71 2.03 9.47
CA GLN A 43 4.46 1.19 8.54
C GLN A 43 3.58 0.93 7.33
N LEU A 44 4.11 1.21 6.14
CA LEU A 44 3.39 1.09 4.88
C LEU A 44 4.03 0.03 3.98
N ILE A 45 3.23 -0.54 3.08
CA ILE A 45 3.70 -1.48 2.05
C ILE A 45 3.07 -1.23 0.68
N THR A 46 3.90 -1.21 -0.37
CA THR A 46 3.45 -1.17 -1.77
C THR A 46 2.85 -2.53 -2.20
N PRO A 47 2.12 -2.59 -3.32
CA PRO A 47 1.70 -3.88 -3.90
C PRO A 47 2.86 -4.84 -4.19
N THR A 48 4.04 -4.30 -4.50
CA THR A 48 5.26 -5.05 -4.82
C THR A 48 6.05 -5.50 -3.59
N GLY A 49 5.62 -5.11 -2.39
CA GLY A 49 6.23 -5.54 -1.12
C GLY A 49 7.33 -4.61 -0.59
N TYR A 50 7.56 -3.45 -1.20
CA TYR A 50 8.45 -2.45 -0.62
C TYR A 50 7.79 -1.82 0.61
N ALA A 51 8.49 -1.80 1.74
CA ALA A 51 7.98 -1.31 3.01
C ALA A 51 8.79 -0.13 3.56
N TRP A 52 8.11 0.85 4.15
CA TRP A 52 8.73 2.04 4.75
C TRP A 52 7.88 2.58 5.90
N THR A 53 8.41 3.60 6.60
CA THR A 53 7.70 4.29 7.68
C THR A 53 7.36 5.71 7.27
N ALA A 54 6.12 6.11 7.47
CA ALA A 54 5.64 7.46 7.17
C ALA A 54 5.17 8.18 8.45
N ALA A 55 5.30 9.50 8.46
CA ALA A 55 4.75 10.33 9.53
C ALA A 55 3.24 10.56 9.28
N PRO A 56 2.41 10.62 10.33
CA PRO A 56 0.95 10.73 10.16
C PRO A 56 0.51 12.01 9.42
N GLY A 57 1.32 13.08 9.47
CA GLY A 57 1.03 14.34 8.78
C GLY A 57 1.21 14.28 7.27
N ASP A 58 1.96 13.29 6.76
CA ASP A 58 2.20 13.09 5.33
C ASP A 58 1.17 12.15 4.69
N LEU A 59 0.27 11.60 5.50
CA LEU A 59 -0.69 10.60 5.07
C LEU A 59 -2.06 11.22 4.83
N ARG A 60 -2.71 10.77 3.76
CA ARG A 60 -4.15 10.92 3.58
C ARG A 60 -4.82 9.59 3.24
N PRO A 61 -6.13 9.44 3.50
CA PRO A 61 -6.89 8.32 2.97
C PRO A 61 -6.78 8.22 1.44
N ALA A 62 -6.64 6.99 0.92
CA ALA A 62 -6.71 6.74 -0.50
C ALA A 62 -8.14 6.93 -1.00
N THR A 63 -8.28 7.58 -2.16
CA THR A 63 -9.54 7.63 -2.92
C THR A 63 -9.93 6.24 -3.40
N ASP A 64 -11.20 6.05 -3.77
CA ASP A 64 -11.66 4.76 -4.31
C ASP A 64 -10.91 4.33 -5.57
N ALA A 65 -10.54 5.30 -6.42
CA ALA A 65 -9.75 5.03 -7.62
C ALA A 65 -8.33 4.55 -7.29
N GLU A 66 -7.65 5.20 -6.34
CA GLU A 66 -6.31 4.80 -5.87
C GLU A 66 -6.34 3.43 -5.20
N ARG A 67 -7.37 3.18 -4.38
CA ARG A 67 -7.60 1.87 -3.73
C ARG A 67 -7.83 0.77 -4.78
N ALA A 68 -8.66 1.04 -5.78
CA ALA A 68 -8.92 0.11 -6.88
C ALA A 68 -7.66 -0.17 -7.71
N ALA A 69 -6.83 0.85 -7.95
CA ALA A 69 -5.55 0.70 -8.65
C ALA A 69 -4.56 -0.16 -7.84
N TYR A 70 -4.45 0.07 -6.53
CA TYR A 70 -3.65 -0.75 -5.62
C TYR A 70 -4.09 -2.22 -5.68
N ASP A 71 -5.38 -2.49 -5.49
CA ASP A 71 -5.90 -3.86 -5.48
C ASP A 71 -5.76 -4.55 -6.85
N ALA A 72 -5.86 -3.79 -7.94
CA ALA A 72 -5.63 -4.32 -9.29
C ALA A 72 -4.17 -4.76 -9.48
N GLN A 73 -3.19 -4.00 -8.98
CA GLN A 73 -1.78 -4.40 -9.01
C GLN A 73 -1.53 -5.66 -8.18
N VAL A 74 -2.09 -5.72 -6.96
CA VAL A 74 -1.98 -6.92 -6.10
C VAL A 74 -2.52 -8.15 -6.82
N ARG A 75 -3.71 -8.07 -7.42
CA ARG A 75 -4.29 -9.18 -8.20
C ARG A 75 -3.42 -9.53 -9.43
N GLY A 76 -2.80 -8.55 -10.07
CA GLY A 76 -1.85 -8.78 -11.17
C GLY A 76 -0.66 -9.63 -10.72
N ILE A 77 0.02 -9.18 -9.66
CA ILE A 77 1.19 -9.85 -9.07
C ILE A 77 0.85 -11.27 -8.61
N GLN A 78 -0.30 -11.46 -7.95
CA GLN A 78 -0.76 -12.78 -7.52
C GLN A 78 -0.97 -13.74 -8.69
N ARG A 79 -1.61 -13.28 -9.77
CA ARG A 79 -1.82 -14.11 -10.98
C ARG A 79 -0.50 -14.53 -11.62
N GLU A 80 0.45 -13.61 -11.72
CA GLU A 80 1.77 -13.89 -12.28
C GLU A 80 2.55 -14.90 -11.42
N ARG A 81 2.58 -14.69 -10.10
CA ARG A 81 3.16 -15.64 -9.13
C ARG A 81 2.56 -17.04 -9.26
N ASP A 82 1.23 -17.12 -9.33
CA ASP A 82 0.55 -18.41 -9.43
C ASP A 82 0.84 -19.12 -10.76
N ALA A 83 0.98 -18.37 -11.85
CA ALA A 83 1.41 -18.91 -13.14
C ALA A 83 2.84 -19.46 -13.08
N LEU A 84 3.78 -18.71 -12.48
CA LEU A 84 5.17 -19.15 -12.28
C LEU A 84 5.24 -20.43 -11.43
N TYR A 85 4.48 -20.51 -10.33
CA TYR A 85 4.45 -21.72 -9.51
C TYR A 85 3.88 -22.94 -10.25
N ARG A 86 2.90 -22.76 -11.14
CA ARG A 86 2.41 -23.86 -11.99
C ARG A 86 3.48 -24.34 -12.96
N GLN A 87 4.24 -23.42 -13.57
CA GLN A 87 5.37 -23.78 -14.45
C GLN A 87 6.45 -24.57 -13.71
N LEU A 88 6.87 -24.09 -12.54
CA LEU A 88 7.90 -24.76 -11.73
C LEU A 88 7.47 -26.17 -11.28
N ARG A 89 6.21 -26.36 -10.91
CA ARG A 89 5.66 -27.68 -10.54
C ARG A 89 5.44 -28.61 -11.74
N GLY A 90 5.20 -28.06 -12.93
CA GLY A 90 5.05 -28.81 -14.17
C GLY A 90 6.37 -29.23 -14.82
N GLY A 91 7.48 -28.54 -14.50
CA GLY A 91 8.81 -28.80 -15.07
C GLY A 91 9.61 -29.93 -14.43
N THR A 92 9.10 -30.59 -13.38
CA THR A 92 9.81 -31.68 -12.67
C THR A 92 9.53 -33.09 -13.26
N ARG A 93 9.27 -33.18 -14.57
CA ARG A 93 9.14 -34.45 -15.30
C ARG A 93 9.84 -34.38 -16.65
N SER A 94 11.15 -34.57 -16.64
CA SER A 94 11.94 -35.08 -17.77
C SER A 94 13.09 -35.92 -17.24
#